data_AF-A0A6L9AAJ2-F1
#
_entry.id   AF-A0A6L9AAJ2-F1
#
_cell.length_a   1.000
_cell.length_b   1.000
_cell.length_c   1.000
_cell.angle_alpha   90.00
_cell.angle_beta   90.00
_cell.angle_gamma   90.00
#
_symmetry.space_group_name_H-M   'P 1'
#
loop_
_entity.id
_entity.type
_entity.pdbx_description
1 polymer ?
#
loop_
_entity_poly.entity_id
_entity_poly.type
_entity_poly.pdbx_seq_one_letter_code
_entity_poly.pdbx_strand_id
1 'polypeptide(L)'
;SKANPNPGSTAKMTFGSVFFGNSKGTLNNDMSINTPSDGVNIALHNIEGSTIKQVQVNNPGDVYSKTLDSTSKSATYDFKASYVRADASKAATAGYVKTNSAYTITYQ
;
A
#
# COMPACT_ATOMS: atom_id res chain seq x y z
N SER A 1 -14.45 0.80 -34.37
CA SER A 1 -13.61 1.17 -33.22
C SER A 1 -14.30 0.67 -31.97
N LYS A 2 -13.63 -0.09 -31.11
CA LYS A 2 -14.19 -0.35 -29.76
C LYS A 2 -14.10 0.97 -29.02
N ALA A 3 -15.25 1.59 -28.73
CA ALA A 3 -15.29 2.77 -27.89
C ALA A 3 -14.52 2.47 -26.60
N ASN A 4 -13.66 3.41 -26.19
CA ASN A 4 -13.09 3.35 -24.85
C ASN A 4 -14.29 3.30 -23.88
N PRO A 5 -14.41 2.30 -22.98
CA PRO A 5 -15.48 2.29 -22.01
C PRO A 5 -15.50 3.64 -21.30
N ASN A 6 -16.69 4.23 -21.13
CA ASN A 6 -16.84 5.45 -20.35
C ASN A 6 -16.09 5.21 -19.02
N PRO A 7 -15.08 6.01 -18.65
CA PRO A 7 -14.38 5.79 -17.40
C PRO A 7 -15.44 5.79 -16.32
N GLY A 8 -15.50 4.68 -15.64
CA GLY A 8 -16.36 4.47 -14.51
C GLY A 8 -16.44 5.67 -13.57
N SER A 9 -17.56 5.87 -12.88
CA SER A 9 -17.67 6.95 -11.90
C SER A 9 -16.85 6.70 -10.64
N THR A 10 -16.28 5.50 -10.48
CA THR A 10 -15.49 5.10 -9.31
C THR A 10 -14.13 4.52 -9.71
N ALA A 11 -13.09 4.89 -8.97
CA ALA A 11 -11.81 4.19 -8.97
C ALA A 11 -11.71 3.31 -7.72
N LYS A 12 -11.14 2.12 -7.86
CA LYS A 12 -10.86 1.19 -6.76
C LYS A 12 -9.39 0.83 -6.75
N MET A 13 -8.73 0.97 -5.60
CA MET A 13 -7.32 0.68 -5.40
C MET A 13 -7.12 -0.49 -4.44
N THR A 14 -6.20 -1.39 -4.79
CA THR A 14 -5.70 -2.47 -3.92
C THR A 14 -4.18 -2.48 -3.93
N PHE A 15 -3.56 -3.07 -2.90
CA PHE A 15 -2.10 -3.18 -2.76
C PHE A 15 -1.65 -4.63 -2.72
N GLY A 16 -0.60 -4.93 -3.48
CA GLY A 16 0.03 -6.25 -3.51
C GLY A 16 1.54 -6.19 -3.60
N SER A 17 2.21 -7.16 -2.98
CA SER A 17 3.66 -7.36 -3.05
C SER A 17 3.96 -8.86 -3.05
N VAL A 18 4.57 -9.33 -4.13
CA VAL A 18 4.90 -10.76 -4.32
C VAL A 18 6.02 -11.20 -3.37
N PHE A 19 7.01 -10.34 -3.15
CA PHE A 19 8.23 -10.71 -2.43
C PHE A 19 8.30 -10.18 -0.99
N PHE A 20 7.59 -9.09 -0.70
CA PHE A 20 7.75 -8.40 0.58
C PHE A 20 6.48 -8.37 1.43
N GLY A 21 5.31 -8.68 0.88
CA GLY A 21 4.09 -8.74 1.70
C GLY A 21 4.18 -9.85 2.77
N ASN A 22 3.60 -9.60 3.95
CA ASN A 22 3.54 -10.57 5.04
C ASN A 22 2.12 -10.69 5.63
N SER A 23 1.94 -11.68 6.51
CA SER A 23 0.64 -12.01 7.13
C SER A 23 0.06 -10.92 8.04
N LYS A 24 0.83 -9.87 8.37
CA LYS A 24 0.37 -8.73 9.17
C LYS A 24 -0.16 -7.58 8.30
N GLY A 25 -0.24 -7.78 6.98
CA GLY A 25 -0.62 -6.76 6.02
C GLY A 25 0.46 -5.70 5.80
N THR A 26 1.70 -5.97 6.23
CA THR A 26 2.84 -5.03 6.11
C THR A 26 3.84 -5.56 5.08
N LEU A 27 4.90 -4.78 4.83
CA LEU A 27 5.98 -5.09 3.91
C LEU A 27 7.26 -5.40 4.69
N ASN A 28 7.81 -6.60 4.51
CA ASN A 28 9.12 -6.99 4.99
C ASN A 28 10.20 -6.08 4.41
N ASN A 29 11.25 -5.83 5.19
CA ASN A 29 12.47 -5.26 4.67
C ASN A 29 13.18 -6.26 3.72
N ASP A 30 13.80 -5.74 2.67
CA ASP A 30 14.65 -6.48 1.74
C ASP A 30 15.98 -6.81 2.42
N MET A 31 16.09 -8.02 2.96
CA MET A 31 17.30 -8.51 3.63
C MET A 31 18.44 -8.89 2.66
N SER A 32 18.23 -8.78 1.35
CA SER A 32 19.25 -9.14 0.34
C SER A 32 20.20 -7.99 -0.02
N ILE A 33 19.92 -6.76 0.43
CA ILE A 33 20.78 -5.60 0.18
C ILE A 33 21.98 -5.56 1.12
N ASN A 34 22.98 -4.72 0.81
CA ASN A 34 24.08 -4.45 1.73
C ASN A 34 23.54 -3.74 3.00
N THR A 35 23.97 -4.21 4.17
CA THR A 35 23.64 -3.63 5.49
C THR A 35 22.15 -3.35 5.72
N PRO A 36 21.26 -4.35 5.60
CA PRO A 36 19.83 -4.16 5.83
C PRO A 36 19.56 -3.99 7.33
N SER A 37 18.59 -3.14 7.66
CA SER A 37 18.03 -3.09 9.01
C SER A 37 17.21 -4.36 9.27
N ASP A 38 17.44 -5.00 10.40
CA ASP A 38 16.69 -6.17 10.85
C ASP A 38 15.68 -5.75 11.92
N GLY A 39 14.58 -6.50 12.09
CA GLY A 39 13.55 -6.21 13.09
C GLY A 39 12.56 -5.09 12.72
N VAL A 40 12.62 -4.56 11.49
CA VAL A 40 11.74 -3.51 10.99
C VAL A 40 11.03 -3.91 9.69
N ASN A 41 9.77 -3.52 9.59
CA ASN A 41 8.94 -3.61 8.39
C ASN A 41 8.38 -2.22 8.04
N ILE A 42 7.75 -2.11 6.88
CA ILE A 42 6.99 -0.93 6.46
C ILE A 42 5.49 -1.23 6.48
N ALA A 43 4.72 -0.41 7.17
CA ALA A 43 3.26 -0.39 7.05
C ALA A 43 2.83 0.79 6.16
N LEU A 44 1.85 0.56 5.29
CA LEU A 44 1.17 1.60 4.53
C LEU A 44 -0.15 1.93 5.24
N HIS A 45 -0.55 3.19 5.22
CA HIS A 45 -1.79 3.65 5.83
C HIS A 45 -2.55 4.53 4.86
N ASN A 46 -3.79 4.19 4.56
CA ASN A 46 -4.71 5.07 3.86
C ASN A 46 -5.18 6.19 4.80
N ILE A 47 -5.31 7.39 4.25
CA ILE A 47 -5.75 8.57 4.97
C ILE A 47 -7.02 9.10 4.33
N GLU A 48 -8.06 9.20 5.14
CA GLU A 48 -9.34 9.79 4.76
C GLU A 48 -9.79 10.78 5.83
N GLY A 49 -9.58 12.06 5.56
CA GLY A 49 -9.72 13.11 6.57
C GLY A 49 -8.75 12.88 7.73
N SER A 50 -9.30 12.68 8.94
CA SER A 50 -8.53 12.34 10.14
C SER A 50 -8.37 10.82 10.36
N THR A 51 -9.03 9.99 9.56
CA THR A 51 -8.98 8.53 9.70
C THR A 51 -7.68 8.02 9.10
N ILE A 52 -6.94 7.24 9.89
CA ILE A 52 -5.74 6.52 9.46
C ILE A 52 -6.03 5.03 9.58
N LYS A 53 -6.05 4.32 8.45
CA LYS A 53 -6.30 2.87 8.41
C LYS A 53 -5.09 2.18 7.77
N GLN A 54 -4.51 1.21 8.47
CA GLN A 54 -3.45 0.38 7.90
C GLN A 54 -3.98 -0.39 6.68
N VAL A 55 -3.28 -0.25 5.56
CA VAL A 55 -3.43 -1.09 4.37
C VAL A 55 -3.05 -2.52 4.72
N GLN A 56 -3.92 -3.45 4.35
CA GLN A 56 -3.67 -4.87 4.42
C GLN A 56 -3.09 -5.33 3.08
N VAL A 57 -1.77 -5.15 2.91
CA VAL A 57 -1.08 -5.57 1.68
C VAL A 57 -1.32 -7.07 1.44
N ASN A 58 -1.55 -7.45 0.18
CA ASN A 58 -1.92 -8.82 -0.24
C ASN A 58 -3.31 -9.29 0.22
N ASN A 59 -4.15 -8.41 0.77
CA ASN A 59 -5.55 -8.71 1.01
C ASN A 59 -6.41 -8.12 -0.13
N PRO A 60 -6.93 -8.94 -1.07
CA PRO A 60 -7.78 -8.44 -2.16
C PRO A 60 -9.12 -7.86 -1.67
N GLY A 61 -9.53 -8.16 -0.43
CA GLY A 61 -10.71 -7.58 0.20
C GLY A 61 -10.48 -6.18 0.79
N ASP A 62 -9.23 -5.75 0.96
CA ASP A 62 -8.91 -4.41 1.45
C ASP A 62 -8.84 -3.42 0.28
N VAL A 63 -10.03 -2.96 -0.12
CA VAL A 63 -10.24 -2.10 -1.29
C VAL A 63 -10.49 -0.66 -0.85
N TYR A 64 -9.74 0.28 -1.43
CA TYR A 64 -9.95 1.71 -1.25
C TYR A 64 -10.68 2.28 -2.46
N SER A 65 -11.88 2.80 -2.27
CA SER A 65 -12.70 3.33 -3.37
C SER A 65 -12.84 4.84 -3.27
N LYS A 66 -12.73 5.54 -4.40
CA LYS A 66 -13.08 6.96 -4.50
C LYS A 66 -13.92 7.23 -5.73
N THR A 67 -14.95 8.05 -5.55
CA THR A 67 -15.70 8.64 -6.66
C THR A 67 -14.77 9.57 -7.43
N LEU A 68 -14.80 9.48 -8.76
CA LEU A 68 -14.11 10.44 -9.62
C LEU A 68 -14.87 11.77 -9.58
N ASP A 69 -14.14 12.87 -9.46
CA ASP A 69 -14.72 14.19 -9.63
C ASP A 69 -15.41 14.31 -10.99
N SER A 70 -16.66 14.81 -11.00
CA SER A 70 -17.50 14.77 -12.20
C SER A 70 -16.97 15.64 -13.34
N THR A 71 -16.13 16.63 -13.02
CA THR A 71 -15.60 17.61 -13.98
C THR A 71 -14.21 17.20 -14.45
N SER A 72 -13.26 17.06 -13.54
CA SER A 72 -11.86 16.73 -13.81
C SER A 72 -11.63 15.25 -14.10
N LYS A 73 -12.60 14.38 -13.79
CA LYS A 73 -12.49 12.91 -13.89
C LYS A 73 -11.29 12.35 -13.11
N SER A 74 -10.96 12.98 -11.99
CA SER A 74 -9.81 12.64 -11.16
C SER A 74 -10.22 12.21 -9.75
N ALA A 75 -9.37 11.42 -9.09
CA ALA A 75 -9.45 11.12 -7.67
C ALA A 75 -8.04 11.01 -7.08
N THR A 76 -7.86 11.57 -5.88
CA THR A 76 -6.58 11.56 -5.15
C THR A 76 -6.67 10.59 -3.99
N TYR A 77 -5.72 9.68 -3.85
CA TYR A 77 -5.60 8.82 -2.68
C TYR A 77 -4.39 9.23 -1.85
N ASP A 78 -4.59 9.45 -0.56
CA ASP A 78 -3.53 9.84 0.36
C ASP A 78 -3.08 8.62 1.17
N PHE A 79 -1.76 8.41 1.21
CA PHE A 79 -1.15 7.35 1.99
C PHE A 79 0.07 7.86 2.77
N LYS A 80 0.33 7.24 3.91
CA LYS A 80 1.60 7.37 4.65
C LYS A 80 2.26 6.00 4.78
N ALA A 81 3.58 6.00 4.76
CA ALA A 81 4.38 4.85 5.13
C ALA A 81 4.96 5.08 6.54
N SER A 82 5.05 4.02 7.34
CA SER A 82 5.69 4.06 8.66
C SER A 82 6.56 2.84 8.89
N TYR A 83 7.67 3.01 9.60
CA TYR A 83 8.39 1.90 10.20
C TYR A 83 7.55 1.24 11.29
N VAL A 84 7.48 -0.08 11.29
CA VAL A 84 6.84 -0.88 12.33
C VAL A 84 7.78 -2.01 12.73
N ARG A 85 7.68 -2.49 13.97
CA ARG A 85 8.48 -3.66 14.38
C ARG A 85 8.03 -4.89 13.59
N ALA A 86 8.98 -5.59 12.98
CA ALA A 86 8.72 -6.85 12.28
C ALA A 86 8.19 -7.91 13.26
N ASP A 87 8.71 -7.90 14.48
CA ASP A 87 8.31 -8.73 15.60
C ASP A 87 8.36 -7.93 16.91
N ALA A 88 7.41 -8.15 17.82
CA ALA A 88 7.34 -7.40 19.08
C ALA A 88 8.52 -7.69 20.04
N SER A 89 9.14 -8.86 19.91
CA SER A 89 10.31 -9.30 20.69
C SER A 89 11.64 -8.86 20.09
N LYS A 90 11.65 -8.33 18.87
CA LYS A 90 12.87 -7.97 18.14
C LYS A 90 13.03 -6.45 18.05
N ALA A 91 14.14 -5.95 18.58
CA ALA A 91 14.53 -4.56 18.38
C ALA A 91 14.99 -4.34 16.93
N ALA A 92 14.72 -3.15 16.38
CA ALA A 92 15.25 -2.78 15.08
C ALA A 92 16.76 -2.51 15.17
N THR A 93 17.53 -3.02 14.21
CA THR A 93 18.96 -2.70 14.09
C THR A 93 19.19 -1.55 13.12
N ALA A 94 20.33 -0.86 13.24
CA ALA A 94 20.71 0.15 12.26
C ALA A 94 21.00 -0.51 10.90
N GLY A 95 20.55 0.13 9.82
CA GLY A 95 20.76 -0.35 8.46
C GLY A 95 19.75 0.25 7.48
N TYR A 96 19.83 -0.17 6.22
CA TYR A 96 18.92 0.29 5.18
C TYR A 96 17.58 -0.44 5.24
N VAL A 97 16.52 0.31 4.95
CA VAL A 97 15.19 -0.24 4.74
C VAL A 97 14.79 0.00 3.30
N LYS A 98 14.52 -1.09 2.59
CA LYS A 98 14.06 -1.11 1.21
C LYS A 98 12.97 -2.15 1.10
N THR A 99 11.89 -1.82 0.41
CA THR A 99 10.82 -2.77 0.12
C THR A 99 10.11 -2.34 -1.15
N ASN A 100 9.20 -3.15 -1.64
CA ASN A 100 8.39 -2.84 -2.81
C ASN A 100 6.95 -3.33 -2.62
N SER A 101 6.01 -2.51 -3.10
CA SER A 101 4.61 -2.89 -3.32
C SER A 101 4.17 -2.32 -4.65
N ALA A 102 3.27 -3.02 -5.33
CA ALA A 102 2.47 -2.48 -6.40
C ALA A 102 1.09 -2.08 -5.85
N TYR A 103 0.47 -1.09 -6.49
CA TYR A 103 -0.96 -0.84 -6.36
C TYR A 103 -1.63 -1.12 -7.70
N THR A 104 -2.88 -1.56 -7.66
CA THR A 104 -3.70 -1.77 -8.85
C THR A 104 -4.94 -0.91 -8.75
N ILE A 105 -5.20 -0.09 -9.78
CA ILE A 105 -6.42 0.72 -9.89
C ILE A 105 -7.33 0.09 -10.94
N THR A 106 -8.59 -0.15 -10.56
CA THR A 106 -9.66 -0.55 -11.48
C THR A 106 -10.70 0.57 -11.54
N TYR A 107 -11.12 0.94 -12.75
CA TYR A 107 -12.18 1.93 -12.98
C TYR A 107 -13.51 1.20 -13.23
N GLN A 108 -14.60 1.67 -12.60
CA GLN A 108 -15.95 1.06 -12.67
C GLN A 108 -17.05 2.09 -12.87
#